data_AF-C0PN19-F1
#
_entry.id   AF-C0PN19-F1
#
_cell.length_a   1.000
_cell.length_b   1.000
_cell.length_c   1.000
_cell.angle_alpha   90.00
_cell.angle_beta   90.00
_cell.angle_gamma   90.00
#
_symmetry.space_group_name_H-M   'P 1'
#
loop_
_entity.id
_entity.type
_entity.pdbx_description
1 polymer ?
#
loop_
_entity_poly.entity_id
_entity_poly.type
_entity_poly.pdbx_seq_one_letter_code
_entity_poly.pdbx_strand_id
1 'polypeptide(L)'
;MEHYGSKMQRPVPSPGVQKNERCEALDSMTANGLGLVNLDRAFSFYDELHSYLASAGIDGVKVDVQNVLETLGAGHGGRVMLARKYQQALEASVARNFPDNGIISCMSHSTDNLYSSKRSAVIRASDDFWPRDPASHTIHVASVAYNTVFLGEFMQPDWDMFHSVHPMAEYHAAARAVGGCAIYVSDKPGSHDFNLLKKLVLPDGSILRAKLPGRPTRDCLFSDPARDGKSVLKIWNLNEHSGVVGAFNCQGAGWCRVAKKNLIHDQQPGTVSGVIRAQDVEHLARVADHGWNGDVVVYSHVGGEVVYLPKNALLPVTLRSREYEVFTVVPLKHLPNGASLRRSAFSACSTPVAR
;
A
#
# COMPACT_ATOMS: atom_id res chain seq x y z
N MET A 1 -12.87 30.35 13.53
CA MET A 1 -14.01 29.46 13.17
C MET A 1 -15.25 30.22 12.68
N GLU A 2 -15.64 31.34 13.31
CA GLU A 2 -16.77 32.16 12.83
C GLU A 2 -16.57 32.68 11.39
N HIS A 3 -15.36 33.09 11.04
CA HIS A 3 -15.00 33.54 9.68
C HIS A 3 -15.35 32.52 8.58
N TYR A 4 -15.25 31.22 8.88
CA TYR A 4 -15.56 30.13 7.95
C TYR A 4 -17.03 29.69 8.02
N GLY A 5 -17.86 30.37 8.82
CA GLY A 5 -19.26 30.01 9.03
C GLY A 5 -19.44 28.58 9.57
N SER A 6 -18.47 28.10 10.34
CA SER A 6 -18.47 26.72 10.85
C SER A 6 -19.62 26.51 11.83
N LYS A 7 -20.34 25.39 11.70
CA LYS A 7 -21.44 25.02 12.60
C LYS A 7 -21.16 23.68 13.24
N MET A 8 -21.52 23.55 14.51
CA MET A 8 -21.48 22.27 15.20
C MET A 8 -22.47 21.30 14.55
N GLN A 9 -22.00 20.13 14.15
CA GLN A 9 -22.80 19.05 13.59
C GLN A 9 -22.50 17.75 14.32
N ARG A 10 -23.47 16.84 14.36
CA ARG A 10 -23.31 15.51 14.97
C ARG A 10 -23.41 14.46 13.87
N PRO A 11 -22.33 13.70 13.61
CA PRO A 11 -22.36 12.54 12.73
C PRO A 11 -23.53 11.60 13.03
N VAL A 12 -24.19 11.12 11.97
CA VAL A 12 -25.16 10.03 12.07
C VAL A 12 -24.65 8.86 11.22
N PRO A 13 -24.05 7.83 11.83
CA PRO A 13 -23.59 6.66 11.08
C PRO A 13 -24.77 5.83 10.56
N SER A 14 -24.58 5.18 9.41
CA SER A 14 -25.58 4.25 8.89
C SER A 14 -25.62 2.95 9.72
N PRO A 15 -26.76 2.24 9.74
CA PRO A 15 -26.85 0.93 10.42
C PRO A 15 -25.82 -0.08 9.90
N GLY A 16 -25.44 0.01 8.61
CA GLY A 16 -24.41 -0.84 8.00
C GLY A 16 -23.02 -0.59 8.57
N VAL A 17 -22.64 0.69 8.71
CA VAL A 17 -21.37 1.08 9.35
C VAL A 17 -21.33 0.60 10.80
N GLN A 18 -22.38 0.89 11.58
CA GLN A 18 -22.47 0.45 12.99
C GLN A 18 -22.40 -1.08 13.15
N LYS A 19 -22.98 -1.83 12.21
CA LYS A 19 -22.96 -3.30 12.23
C LYS A 19 -21.56 -3.85 11.94
N ASN A 20 -20.81 -3.25 11.02
CA ASN A 20 -19.49 -3.73 10.64
C ASN A 20 -18.42 -3.45 11.71
N GLU A 21 -18.38 -2.23 12.23
CA GLU A 21 -17.37 -1.81 13.20
C GLU A 21 -17.96 -0.77 14.15
N ARG A 22 -17.56 -0.82 15.42
CA ARG A 22 -17.81 0.27 16.36
C ARG A 22 -16.52 1.07 16.47
N CYS A 23 -16.50 2.25 15.87
CA CYS A 23 -15.34 3.13 15.87
C CYS A 23 -15.43 4.09 17.05
N GLU A 24 -14.52 3.99 18.01
CA GLU A 24 -14.49 4.87 19.19
C GLU A 24 -14.32 6.35 18.80
N ALA A 25 -13.55 6.64 17.74
CA ALA A 25 -13.40 7.99 17.23
C ALA A 25 -14.74 8.55 16.71
N LEU A 26 -15.53 7.74 16.00
CA LEU A 26 -16.85 8.15 15.52
C LEU A 26 -17.86 8.30 16.65
N ASP A 27 -17.82 7.43 17.66
CA ASP A 27 -18.63 7.57 18.87
C ASP A 27 -18.32 8.90 19.58
N SER A 28 -17.04 9.23 19.73
CA SER A 28 -16.59 10.50 20.31
C SER A 28 -17.08 11.70 19.50
N MET A 29 -16.95 11.67 18.17
CA MET A 29 -17.46 12.73 17.30
C MET A 29 -18.98 12.87 17.35
N THR A 30 -19.71 11.76 17.50
CA THR A 30 -21.17 11.76 17.64
C THR A 30 -21.59 12.38 18.99
N ALA A 31 -20.89 12.04 20.06
CA ALA A 31 -21.14 12.50 21.42
C ALA A 31 -20.75 13.98 21.64
N ASN A 32 -19.67 14.46 21.02
CA ASN A 32 -19.16 15.81 21.22
C ASN A 32 -19.56 16.78 20.09
N GLY A 33 -19.87 16.26 18.91
CA GLY A 33 -20.03 17.04 17.70
C GLY A 33 -18.68 17.43 17.07
N LEU A 34 -18.74 17.87 15.82
CA LEU A 34 -17.61 18.43 15.07
C LEU A 34 -18.03 19.69 14.34
N GLY A 35 -17.08 20.61 14.12
CA GLY A 35 -17.32 21.83 13.36
C GLY A 35 -17.31 21.56 11.86
N LEU A 36 -18.47 21.63 11.20
CA LEU A 36 -18.58 21.57 9.75
C LEU A 36 -18.46 22.99 9.17
N VAL A 37 -17.39 23.23 8.41
CA VAL A 37 -17.14 24.49 7.70
C VAL A 37 -18.27 24.73 6.66
N ASN A 38 -18.66 25.99 6.45
CA ASN A 38 -19.62 26.33 5.41
C ASN A 38 -19.06 25.90 4.03
N LEU A 39 -19.88 25.23 3.23
CA LEU A 39 -19.51 24.72 1.91
C LEU A 39 -18.89 25.79 0.99
N ASP A 40 -19.39 27.03 1.05
CA ASP A 40 -18.89 28.14 0.23
C ASP A 40 -17.58 28.74 0.76
N ARG A 41 -17.15 28.33 1.96
CA ARG A 41 -15.93 28.77 2.63
C ARG A 41 -14.89 27.66 2.82
N ALA A 42 -15.21 26.42 2.41
CA ALA A 42 -14.31 25.27 2.57
C ALA A 42 -12.97 25.50 1.87
N PHE A 43 -12.96 26.13 0.68
CA PHE A 43 -11.71 26.46 -0.01
C PHE A 43 -10.86 27.43 0.80
N SER A 44 -11.42 28.55 1.26
CA SER A 44 -10.70 29.53 2.09
C SER A 44 -10.12 28.89 3.36
N PHE A 45 -10.89 28.03 4.02
CA PHE A 45 -10.42 27.28 5.19
C PHE A 45 -9.18 26.43 4.89
N TYR A 46 -9.23 25.61 3.84
CA TYR A 46 -8.08 24.79 3.45
C TYR A 46 -6.91 25.63 2.93
N ASP A 47 -7.19 26.64 2.12
CA ASP A 47 -6.18 27.48 1.47
C ASP A 47 -5.39 28.33 2.46
N GLU A 48 -6.06 28.93 3.45
CA GLU A 48 -5.37 29.69 4.51
C GLU A 48 -4.46 28.78 5.35
N LEU A 49 -4.94 27.58 5.71
CA LEU A 49 -4.13 26.60 6.43
C LEU A 49 -2.93 26.15 5.59
N HIS A 50 -3.16 25.71 4.35
CA HIS A 50 -2.09 25.19 3.50
C HIS A 50 -1.12 26.27 3.04
N SER A 51 -1.58 27.50 2.82
CA SER A 51 -0.70 28.65 2.53
C SER A 51 0.23 28.95 3.69
N TYR A 52 -0.28 28.90 4.93
CA TYR A 52 0.56 29.01 6.12
C TYR A 52 1.60 27.89 6.18
N LEU A 53 1.19 26.62 6.01
CA LEU A 53 2.11 25.47 6.02
C LEU A 53 3.19 25.61 4.94
N ALA A 54 2.81 25.96 3.70
CA ALA A 54 3.73 26.18 2.61
C ALA A 54 4.71 27.35 2.90
N SER A 55 4.22 28.44 3.51
CA SER A 55 5.09 29.57 3.93
C SER A 55 6.12 29.18 5.00
N ALA A 56 5.83 28.12 5.77
CA ALA A 56 6.73 27.53 6.75
C ALA A 56 7.67 26.45 6.16
N GLY A 57 7.62 26.22 4.84
CA GLY A 57 8.47 25.25 4.14
C GLY A 57 7.98 23.80 4.19
N ILE A 58 6.68 23.57 4.43
CA ILE A 58 6.07 22.23 4.38
C ILE A 58 5.65 21.91 2.94
N ASP A 59 5.97 20.70 2.47
CA ASP A 59 5.77 20.29 1.06
C ASP A 59 4.42 19.64 0.77
N GLY A 60 3.62 19.33 1.80
CA GLY A 60 2.34 18.67 1.62
C GLY A 60 1.63 18.31 2.92
N VAL A 61 0.51 17.57 2.80
CA VAL A 61 -0.36 17.23 3.92
C VAL A 61 -0.84 15.76 3.89
N LYS A 62 -0.99 15.14 5.07
CA LYS A 62 -1.82 13.94 5.24
C LYS A 62 -3.17 14.38 5.80
N VAL A 63 -4.25 14.16 5.06
CA VAL A 63 -5.59 14.58 5.48
C VAL A 63 -6.40 13.38 5.91
N ASP A 64 -6.69 13.33 7.21
CA ASP A 64 -7.34 12.20 7.86
C ASP A 64 -8.87 12.38 7.96
N VAL A 65 -9.57 11.30 8.32
CA VAL A 65 -11.00 11.29 8.67
C VAL A 65 -11.92 11.80 7.54
N GLN A 66 -11.51 11.70 6.27
CA GLN A 66 -12.27 12.30 5.15
C GLN A 66 -13.66 11.69 4.96
N ASN A 67 -13.85 10.41 5.26
CA ASN A 67 -15.15 9.74 5.14
C ASN A 67 -16.17 10.19 6.20
N VAL A 68 -15.80 11.00 7.19
CA VAL A 68 -16.80 11.52 8.16
C VAL A 68 -17.91 12.31 7.47
N LEU A 69 -17.62 12.92 6.31
CA LEU A 69 -18.60 13.67 5.52
C LEU A 69 -19.80 12.81 5.10
N GLU A 70 -19.64 11.48 4.95
CA GLU A 70 -20.73 10.56 4.65
C GLU A 70 -21.86 10.66 5.69
N THR A 71 -21.50 10.94 6.95
CA THR A 71 -22.41 10.98 8.10
C THR A 71 -23.05 12.35 8.34
N LEU A 72 -22.70 13.36 7.52
CA LEU A 72 -23.04 14.78 7.74
C LEU A 72 -23.89 15.37 6.60
N GLY A 73 -24.36 14.56 5.65
CA GLY A 73 -25.04 15.04 4.45
C GLY A 73 -26.41 15.70 4.65
N ALA A 74 -27.05 15.50 5.81
CA ALA A 74 -28.37 16.03 6.10
C ALA A 74 -28.36 17.57 6.14
N GLY A 75 -29.26 18.22 5.41
CA GLY A 75 -29.29 19.69 5.29
C GLY A 75 -28.23 20.29 4.35
N HIS A 76 -27.39 19.46 3.74
CA HIS A 76 -26.28 19.88 2.86
C HIS A 76 -26.39 19.25 1.46
N GLY A 77 -27.62 19.06 0.97
CA GLY A 77 -27.94 18.43 -0.32
C GLY A 77 -27.46 16.97 -0.45
N GLY A 78 -27.22 16.30 0.67
CA GLY A 78 -26.84 14.90 0.74
C GLY A 78 -25.33 14.66 0.72
N ARG A 79 -24.93 13.44 1.13
CA ARG A 79 -23.53 13.03 1.27
C ARG A 79 -22.69 13.25 0.01
N VAL A 80 -23.26 12.99 -1.17
CA VAL A 80 -22.58 13.13 -2.46
C VAL A 80 -22.20 14.58 -2.75
N MET A 81 -23.12 15.52 -2.52
CA MET A 81 -22.87 16.94 -2.78
C MET A 81 -21.85 17.50 -1.78
N LEU A 82 -22.02 17.15 -0.50
CA LEU A 82 -21.12 17.55 0.57
C LEU A 82 -19.68 17.06 0.32
N ALA A 83 -19.50 15.75 0.13
CA ALA A 83 -18.19 15.14 -0.15
C ALA A 83 -17.52 15.76 -1.37
N ARG A 84 -18.26 15.94 -2.47
CA ARG A 84 -17.72 16.54 -3.69
C ARG A 84 -17.23 17.97 -3.49
N LYS A 85 -17.99 18.80 -2.77
CA LYS A 85 -17.62 20.20 -2.51
C LYS A 85 -16.37 20.29 -1.64
N TYR A 86 -16.28 19.49 -0.59
CA TYR A 86 -15.11 19.43 0.28
C TYR A 86 -13.89 18.89 -0.46
N GLN A 87 -14.03 17.81 -1.23
CA GLN A 87 -12.93 17.25 -2.02
C GLN A 87 -12.39 18.26 -3.04
N GLN A 88 -13.28 18.96 -3.75
CA GLN A 88 -12.86 20.00 -4.72
C GLN A 88 -12.15 21.17 -4.04
N ALA A 89 -12.64 21.61 -2.88
CA ALA A 89 -12.00 22.66 -2.10
C ALA A 89 -10.61 22.24 -1.60
N LEU A 90 -10.49 21.00 -1.09
CA LEU A 90 -9.24 20.42 -0.63
C LEU A 90 -8.21 20.32 -1.75
N GLU A 91 -8.59 19.70 -2.88
CA GLU A 91 -7.70 19.55 -4.04
C GLU A 91 -7.29 20.89 -4.65
N ALA A 92 -8.19 21.88 -4.69
CA ALA A 92 -7.86 23.20 -5.19
C ALA A 92 -6.83 23.91 -4.30
N SER A 93 -6.97 23.77 -2.97
CA SER A 93 -6.00 24.31 -2.02
C SER A 93 -4.65 23.60 -2.11
N VAL A 94 -4.63 22.25 -2.17
CA VAL A 94 -3.39 21.47 -2.32
C VAL A 94 -2.65 21.87 -3.59
N ALA A 95 -3.36 21.92 -4.73
CA ALA A 95 -2.76 22.28 -6.01
C ALA A 95 -2.24 23.73 -6.06
N ARG A 96 -2.77 24.63 -5.22
CA ARG A 96 -2.32 26.02 -5.14
C ARG A 96 -1.05 26.17 -4.29
N ASN A 97 -0.94 25.41 -3.21
CA ASN A 97 0.08 25.64 -2.16
C ASN A 97 1.24 24.66 -2.20
N PHE A 98 1.07 23.47 -2.78
CA PHE A 98 2.10 22.43 -2.83
C PHE A 98 2.45 22.09 -4.28
N PRO A 99 3.63 22.50 -4.79
CA PRO A 99 4.01 22.32 -6.19
C PRO A 99 3.94 20.87 -6.69
N ASP A 100 4.28 19.91 -5.82
CA ASP A 100 4.25 18.47 -6.13
C ASP A 100 2.87 17.83 -5.89
N ASN A 101 1.84 18.66 -5.63
CA ASN A 101 0.50 18.20 -5.27
C ASN A 101 0.55 17.22 -4.07
N GLY A 102 1.36 17.57 -3.07
CA GLY A 102 1.68 16.76 -1.90
C GLY A 102 0.46 16.54 -1.00
N ILE A 103 -0.25 15.44 -1.21
CA ILE A 103 -1.34 14.99 -0.34
C ILE A 103 -1.35 13.47 -0.19
N ILE A 104 -1.57 12.99 1.04
CA ILE A 104 -1.99 11.62 1.33
C ILE A 104 -3.44 11.66 1.80
N SER A 105 -4.36 11.09 1.01
CA SER A 105 -5.75 10.95 1.41
C SER A 105 -5.96 9.76 2.33
N CYS A 106 -6.40 10.01 3.56
CA CYS A 106 -6.57 8.98 4.59
C CYS A 106 -8.04 8.88 5.03
N MET A 107 -8.46 7.66 5.39
CA MET A 107 -9.86 7.33 5.67
C MET A 107 -10.83 7.84 4.59
N SER A 108 -10.48 7.71 3.31
CA SER A 108 -11.16 8.35 2.17
C SER A 108 -11.80 7.34 1.19
N HIS A 109 -12.07 6.11 1.65
CA HIS A 109 -12.50 4.98 0.79
C HIS A 109 -13.99 4.97 0.43
N SER A 110 -14.77 5.97 0.85
CA SER A 110 -16.17 6.04 0.44
C SER A 110 -16.26 6.28 -1.07
N THR A 111 -17.28 5.72 -1.72
CA THR A 111 -17.49 5.92 -3.15
C THR A 111 -17.66 7.40 -3.50
N ASP A 112 -18.25 8.20 -2.61
CA ASP A 112 -18.40 9.63 -2.81
C ASP A 112 -17.05 10.35 -2.88
N ASN A 113 -16.10 10.00 -2.02
CA ASN A 113 -14.75 10.57 -2.03
C ASN A 113 -13.95 10.07 -3.25
N LEU A 114 -13.94 8.75 -3.49
CA LEU A 114 -13.20 8.16 -4.60
C LEU A 114 -13.65 8.73 -5.95
N TYR A 115 -14.95 8.81 -6.21
CA TYR A 115 -15.48 9.34 -7.47
C TYR A 115 -15.56 10.87 -7.52
N SER A 116 -15.24 11.57 -6.43
CA SER A 116 -15.09 13.03 -6.43
C SER A 116 -13.65 13.49 -6.57
N SER A 117 -12.68 12.60 -6.32
CA SER A 117 -11.25 12.87 -6.52
C SER A 117 -10.94 13.12 -8.00
N LYS A 118 -10.18 14.18 -8.27
CA LYS A 118 -9.75 14.53 -9.64
C LYS A 118 -8.25 14.76 -9.74
N ARG A 119 -7.61 15.16 -8.64
CA ARG A 119 -6.20 15.57 -8.61
C ARG A 119 -5.41 14.87 -7.51
N SER A 120 -6.04 14.51 -6.39
CA SER A 120 -5.36 13.74 -5.35
C SER A 120 -5.03 12.35 -5.88
N ALA A 121 -3.74 12.01 -5.89
CA ALA A 121 -3.27 10.74 -6.43
C ALA A 121 -3.01 9.70 -5.33
N VAL A 122 -2.54 10.11 -4.14
CA VAL A 122 -2.14 9.15 -3.10
C VAL A 122 -3.27 8.87 -2.12
N ILE A 123 -3.53 7.58 -1.85
CA ILE A 123 -4.58 7.13 -0.93
C ILE A 123 -4.06 6.04 0.01
N ARG A 124 -4.25 6.21 1.32
CA ARG A 124 -3.89 5.21 2.34
C ARG A 124 -4.74 3.96 2.12
N ALA A 125 -4.12 2.83 1.83
CA ALA A 125 -4.76 1.68 1.18
C ALA A 125 -5.46 0.69 2.13
N SER A 126 -5.15 0.69 3.43
CA SER A 126 -5.68 -0.29 4.40
C SER A 126 -6.16 0.38 5.69
N ASP A 127 -6.18 -0.34 6.81
CA ASP A 127 -6.14 0.25 8.16
C ASP A 127 -4.68 0.63 8.52
N ASP A 128 -4.48 1.28 9.66
CA ASP A 128 -3.15 1.71 10.13
C ASP A 128 -2.20 0.54 10.41
N PHE A 129 -0.90 0.81 10.31
CA PHE A 129 0.14 -0.03 10.86
C PHE A 129 0.15 0.07 12.40
N TRP A 130 -0.21 -1.03 13.06
CA TRP A 130 -0.27 -1.12 14.53
C TRP A 130 0.94 -1.89 15.09
N PRO A 131 2.09 -1.24 15.38
CA PRO A 131 3.32 -1.93 15.79
C PRO A 131 3.21 -2.73 17.10
N ARG A 132 2.18 -2.44 17.91
CA ARG A 132 1.95 -3.12 19.20
C ARG A 132 0.82 -4.14 19.15
N ASP A 133 0.17 -4.33 18.00
CA ASP A 133 -0.82 -5.37 17.80
C ASP A 133 -0.24 -6.48 16.91
N PRO A 134 0.24 -7.59 17.51
CA PRO A 134 0.77 -8.72 16.75
C PRO A 134 -0.20 -9.29 15.72
N ALA A 135 -1.51 -9.20 15.95
CA ALA A 135 -2.53 -9.69 15.02
C ALA A 135 -2.59 -8.87 13.72
N SER A 136 -2.16 -7.62 13.76
CA SER A 136 -2.31 -6.68 12.64
C SER A 136 -1.32 -6.92 11.50
N HIS A 137 -0.13 -7.48 11.75
CA HIS A 137 0.97 -7.44 10.78
C HIS A 137 0.70 -8.21 9.49
N THR A 138 0.27 -9.48 9.59
CA THR A 138 -0.02 -10.29 8.39
C THR A 138 -1.29 -9.82 7.70
N ILE A 139 -2.30 -9.40 8.49
CA ILE A 139 -3.54 -8.80 7.99
C ILE A 139 -3.22 -7.54 7.19
N HIS A 140 -2.36 -6.66 7.70
CA HIS A 140 -2.00 -5.41 7.06
C HIS A 140 -1.42 -5.66 5.66
N VAL A 141 -0.43 -6.56 5.52
CA VAL A 141 0.17 -6.89 4.21
C VAL A 141 -0.87 -7.49 3.25
N ALA A 142 -1.74 -8.37 3.74
CA ALA A 142 -2.84 -8.90 2.93
C ALA A 142 -3.83 -7.79 2.51
N SER A 143 -4.25 -6.92 3.43
CA SER A 143 -5.20 -5.85 3.18
C SER A 143 -4.69 -4.82 2.18
N VAL A 144 -3.44 -4.32 2.34
CA VAL A 144 -2.88 -3.36 1.37
C VAL A 144 -2.80 -3.95 -0.03
N ALA A 145 -2.41 -5.23 -0.16
CA ALA A 145 -2.31 -5.88 -1.45
C ALA A 145 -3.69 -6.03 -2.11
N TYR A 146 -4.68 -6.59 -1.39
CA TYR A 146 -6.02 -6.80 -1.96
C TYR A 146 -6.75 -5.49 -2.24
N ASN A 147 -6.66 -4.49 -1.36
CA ASN A 147 -7.28 -3.19 -1.61
C ASN A 147 -6.64 -2.47 -2.81
N THR A 148 -5.34 -2.71 -3.07
CA THR A 148 -4.63 -2.20 -4.25
C THR A 148 -5.19 -2.74 -5.57
N VAL A 149 -5.90 -3.88 -5.59
CA VAL A 149 -6.57 -4.38 -6.81
C VAL A 149 -7.55 -3.37 -7.36
N PHE A 150 -8.30 -2.69 -6.49
CA PHE A 150 -9.26 -1.66 -6.90
C PHE A 150 -8.64 -0.26 -6.88
N LEU A 151 -8.00 0.12 -5.77
CA LEU A 151 -7.46 1.48 -5.62
C LEU A 151 -6.36 1.78 -6.63
N GLY A 152 -5.50 0.79 -6.92
CA GLY A 152 -4.36 0.93 -7.83
C GLY A 152 -4.73 1.09 -9.30
N GLU A 153 -6.01 1.07 -9.67
CA GLU A 153 -6.48 1.34 -11.04
C GLU A 153 -6.51 2.84 -11.36
N PHE A 154 -6.72 3.70 -10.35
CA PHE A 154 -6.90 5.13 -10.56
C PHE A 154 -6.27 6.02 -9.47
N MET A 155 -5.65 5.42 -8.45
CA MET A 155 -4.92 6.10 -7.39
C MET A 155 -3.57 5.39 -7.15
N GLN A 156 -2.62 6.08 -6.56
CA GLN A 156 -1.38 5.53 -6.00
C GLN A 156 -1.65 5.07 -4.56
N PRO A 157 -1.66 3.75 -4.28
CA PRO A 157 -1.89 3.27 -2.92
C PRO A 157 -0.68 3.57 -2.04
N ASP A 158 -0.95 4.14 -0.88
CA ASP A 158 -0.02 4.27 0.23
C ASP A 158 -0.24 3.10 1.19
N TRP A 159 0.82 2.33 1.42
CA TRP A 159 0.80 1.12 2.25
C TRP A 159 1.13 1.40 3.71
N ASP A 160 1.11 2.68 4.10
CA ASP A 160 1.42 3.17 5.44
C ASP A 160 2.88 2.92 5.86
N MET A 161 3.24 3.57 6.96
CA MET A 161 4.54 3.45 7.59
C MET A 161 4.86 2.04 8.09
N PHE A 162 6.14 1.80 8.41
CA PHE A 162 6.57 0.66 9.21
C PHE A 162 7.73 1.06 10.13
N HIS A 163 8.11 0.17 11.05
CA HIS A 163 9.28 0.34 11.90
C HIS A 163 10.40 -0.57 11.38
N SER A 164 11.59 -0.01 11.16
CA SER A 164 12.78 -0.77 10.78
C SER A 164 13.37 -1.55 11.95
N VAL A 165 13.12 -1.10 13.19
CA VAL A 165 13.49 -1.82 14.42
C VAL A 165 12.27 -2.52 14.99
N HIS A 166 11.90 -3.65 14.39
CA HIS A 166 10.73 -4.43 14.79
C HIS A 166 10.90 -5.92 14.42
N PRO A 167 10.34 -6.88 15.18
CA PRO A 167 10.41 -8.31 14.83
C PRO A 167 9.83 -8.66 13.44
N MET A 168 8.90 -7.84 12.93
CA MET A 168 8.31 -7.96 11.59
C MET A 168 8.90 -6.95 10.59
N ALA A 169 10.02 -6.29 10.89
CA ALA A 169 10.57 -5.22 10.07
C ALA A 169 10.90 -5.68 8.65
N GLU A 170 11.64 -6.79 8.52
CA GLU A 170 12.01 -7.32 7.21
C GLU A 170 10.79 -7.77 6.39
N TYR A 171 9.79 -8.36 7.04
CA TYR A 171 8.52 -8.75 6.41
C TYR A 171 7.79 -7.54 5.80
N HIS A 172 7.69 -6.44 6.56
CA HIS A 172 7.07 -5.21 6.06
C HIS A 172 7.94 -4.51 5.01
N ALA A 173 9.26 -4.48 5.17
CA ALA A 173 10.20 -3.92 4.20
C ALA A 173 10.09 -4.65 2.85
N ALA A 174 10.04 -5.98 2.86
CA ALA A 174 9.83 -6.80 1.66
C ALA A 174 8.49 -6.47 0.97
N ALA A 175 7.41 -6.27 1.73
CA ALA A 175 6.14 -5.82 1.17
C ALA A 175 6.27 -4.45 0.47
N ARG A 176 6.98 -3.48 1.05
CA ARG A 176 7.19 -2.16 0.42
C ARG A 176 8.10 -2.25 -0.82
N ALA A 177 9.11 -3.13 -0.80
CA ALA A 177 9.98 -3.37 -1.95
C ALA A 177 9.20 -3.85 -3.20
N VAL A 178 8.12 -4.63 -3.00
CA VAL A 178 7.26 -5.10 -4.09
C VAL A 178 6.03 -4.25 -4.32
N GLY A 179 5.64 -3.40 -3.36
CA GLY A 179 4.37 -2.68 -3.35
C GLY A 179 4.28 -1.51 -4.34
N GLY A 180 5.41 -1.01 -4.84
CA GLY A 180 5.43 0.18 -5.71
C GLY A 180 4.86 1.43 -5.03
N CYS A 181 4.87 1.45 -3.69
CA CYS A 181 4.37 2.51 -2.84
C CYS A 181 5.52 3.36 -2.27
N ALA A 182 5.18 4.42 -1.56
CA ALA A 182 6.17 5.19 -0.81
C ALA A 182 6.70 4.39 0.39
N ILE A 183 7.87 4.77 0.88
CA ILE A 183 8.52 4.13 2.03
C ILE A 183 8.58 5.15 3.16
N TYR A 184 7.72 4.97 4.17
CA TYR A 184 7.72 5.78 5.38
C TYR A 184 8.20 4.95 6.56
N VAL A 185 9.18 5.48 7.28
CA VAL A 185 9.75 4.85 8.46
C VAL A 185 9.39 5.69 9.68
N SER A 186 8.77 5.06 10.68
CA SER A 186 8.30 5.75 11.90
C SER A 186 8.99 5.24 13.16
N ASP A 187 10.23 4.79 13.03
CA ASP A 187 11.02 4.45 14.21
C ASP A 187 11.24 5.69 15.09
N LYS A 188 11.50 5.44 16.37
CA LYS A 188 11.98 6.48 17.27
C LYS A 188 13.25 7.14 16.67
N PRO A 189 13.36 8.48 16.68
CA PRO A 189 14.56 9.17 16.20
C PRO A 189 15.84 8.59 16.80
N GLY A 190 16.82 8.29 15.94
CA GLY A 190 18.09 7.68 16.32
C GLY A 190 18.04 6.16 16.55
N SER A 191 16.89 5.51 16.36
CA SER A 191 16.71 4.07 16.51
C SER A 191 16.29 3.43 15.18
N HIS A 192 17.17 3.47 14.18
CA HIS A 192 16.92 2.91 12.85
C HIS A 192 17.81 1.71 12.56
N ASP A 193 17.27 0.71 11.87
CA ASP A 193 18.08 -0.35 11.27
C ASP A 193 18.54 0.08 9.87
N PHE A 194 19.72 0.71 9.80
CA PHE A 194 20.29 1.14 8.54
C PHE A 194 20.67 -0.02 7.60
N ASN A 195 20.91 -1.23 8.12
CA ASN A 195 21.21 -2.37 7.25
C ASN A 195 19.95 -2.79 6.49
N LEU A 196 18.79 -2.80 7.15
CA LEU A 196 17.52 -3.03 6.49
C LEU A 196 17.17 -1.90 5.51
N LEU A 197 17.29 -0.64 5.94
CA LEU A 197 16.91 0.50 5.09
C LEU A 197 17.75 0.60 3.82
N LYS A 198 19.06 0.30 3.88
CA LYS A 198 19.94 0.24 2.71
C LYS A 198 19.54 -0.83 1.68
N LYS A 199 18.70 -1.81 2.04
CA LYS A 199 18.12 -2.76 1.06
C LYS A 199 17.01 -2.11 0.20
N LEU A 200 16.44 -0.99 0.64
CA LEU A 200 15.31 -0.31 -0.01
C LEU A 200 15.70 0.99 -0.73
N VAL A 201 16.85 1.57 -0.37
CA VAL A 201 17.32 2.87 -0.87
C VAL A 201 18.67 2.75 -1.56
N LEU A 202 18.89 3.59 -2.55
CA LEU A 202 20.18 3.77 -3.20
C LEU A 202 21.11 4.68 -2.36
N PRO A 203 22.43 4.64 -2.59
CA PRO A 203 23.38 5.49 -1.85
C PRO A 203 23.13 7.00 -1.94
N ASP A 204 22.44 7.46 -2.99
CA ASP A 204 22.05 8.86 -3.18
C ASP A 204 20.73 9.23 -2.47
N GLY A 205 20.13 8.28 -1.74
CA GLY A 205 18.87 8.45 -1.03
C GLY A 205 17.61 8.25 -1.88
N SER A 206 17.75 7.99 -3.18
CA SER A 206 16.62 7.62 -4.03
C SER A 206 16.10 6.22 -3.70
N ILE A 207 14.82 5.95 -4.00
CA ILE A 207 14.19 4.66 -3.71
C ILE A 207 14.04 3.81 -4.97
N LEU A 208 14.32 2.51 -4.86
CA LEU A 208 14.04 1.54 -5.92
C LEU A 208 12.56 1.16 -5.88
N ARG A 209 11.70 2.03 -6.42
CA ARG A 209 10.25 1.82 -6.46
C ARG A 209 9.83 1.11 -7.75
N ALA A 210 9.09 0.02 -7.61
CA ALA A 210 8.45 -0.65 -8.75
C ALA A 210 7.40 0.27 -9.43
N LYS A 211 7.16 0.05 -10.72
CA LYS A 211 6.39 0.95 -11.59
C LYS A 211 4.90 0.99 -11.32
N LEU A 212 4.33 -0.15 -10.92
CA LEU A 212 2.89 -0.29 -10.75
C LEU A 212 2.55 -0.32 -9.26
N PRO A 213 1.28 -0.15 -8.88
CA PRO A 213 0.83 -0.58 -7.56
C PRO A 213 0.92 -2.11 -7.44
N GLY A 214 1.52 -2.61 -6.35
CA GLY A 214 1.69 -4.04 -6.12
C GLY A 214 0.37 -4.75 -5.86
N ARG A 215 0.12 -5.88 -6.53
CA ARG A 215 -1.18 -6.58 -6.49
C ARG A 215 -0.99 -8.07 -6.23
N PRO A 216 -1.99 -8.76 -5.64
CA PRO A 216 -2.00 -10.19 -5.60
C PRO A 216 -1.82 -10.77 -7.01
N THR A 217 -1.06 -11.86 -7.13
CA THR A 217 -1.03 -12.64 -8.37
C THR A 217 -2.41 -13.21 -8.64
N ARG A 218 -2.68 -13.53 -9.91
CA ARG A 218 -4.01 -13.95 -10.36
C ARG A 218 -4.54 -15.17 -9.60
N ASP A 219 -3.66 -16.11 -9.24
CA ASP A 219 -4.01 -17.30 -8.48
C ASP A 219 -4.31 -17.02 -6.99
N CYS A 220 -3.90 -15.88 -6.45
CA CYS A 220 -4.23 -15.48 -5.09
C CYS A 220 -5.59 -14.78 -4.97
N LEU A 221 -6.17 -14.23 -6.05
CA LEU A 221 -7.35 -13.34 -6.00
C LEU A 221 -8.56 -13.90 -5.22
N PHE A 222 -8.75 -15.22 -5.26
CA PHE A 222 -9.88 -15.90 -4.59
C PHE A 222 -9.43 -16.78 -3.42
N SER A 223 -8.19 -16.62 -2.95
CA SER A 223 -7.68 -17.28 -1.75
C SER A 223 -7.86 -16.40 -0.51
N ASP A 224 -7.94 -17.03 0.67
CA ASP A 224 -7.83 -16.34 1.97
C ASP A 224 -6.45 -16.64 2.56
N PRO A 225 -5.41 -15.85 2.21
CA PRO A 225 -4.03 -16.13 2.62
C PRO A 225 -3.79 -15.96 4.12
N ALA A 226 -4.78 -15.46 4.85
CA ALA A 226 -4.68 -15.21 6.28
C ALA A 226 -5.26 -16.37 7.12
N ARG A 227 -6.14 -17.21 6.54
CA ARG A 227 -6.93 -18.18 7.32
C ARG A 227 -7.06 -19.58 6.74
N ASP A 228 -6.83 -19.76 5.44
CA ASP A 228 -7.10 -21.05 4.80
C ASP A 228 -6.08 -22.16 5.10
N GLY A 229 -5.00 -21.82 5.84
CA GLY A 229 -3.97 -22.75 6.28
C GLY A 229 -3.09 -23.32 5.18
N LYS A 230 -3.21 -22.84 3.93
CA LYS A 230 -2.50 -23.44 2.78
C LYS A 230 -1.95 -22.42 1.78
N SER A 231 -2.55 -21.24 1.67
CA SER A 231 -2.19 -20.29 0.63
C SER A 231 -1.01 -19.42 1.02
N VAL A 232 -0.11 -19.22 0.06
CA VAL A 232 0.92 -18.19 0.06
C VAL A 232 0.33 -16.95 -0.61
N LEU A 233 0.40 -15.80 0.04
CA LEU A 233 0.10 -14.54 -0.64
C LEU A 233 1.28 -14.20 -1.54
N LYS A 234 1.05 -14.15 -2.85
CA LYS A 234 2.03 -13.63 -3.80
C LYS A 234 1.59 -12.25 -4.27
N ILE A 235 2.48 -11.28 -4.19
CA ILE A 235 2.29 -9.90 -4.66
C ILE A 235 3.25 -9.66 -5.81
N TRP A 236 2.77 -9.24 -6.96
CA TRP A 236 3.60 -8.96 -8.13
C TRP A 236 3.65 -7.48 -8.47
N ASN A 237 4.73 -7.10 -9.14
CA ASN A 237 4.94 -5.77 -9.70
C ASN A 237 5.95 -5.81 -10.86
N LEU A 238 6.19 -4.66 -11.48
CA LEU A 238 7.03 -4.51 -12.66
C LEU A 238 8.07 -3.41 -12.44
N ASN A 239 9.31 -3.64 -12.88
CA ASN A 239 10.38 -2.66 -12.97
C ASN A 239 10.60 -2.26 -14.44
N GLU A 240 11.58 -1.40 -14.73
CA GLU A 240 11.94 -1.02 -16.10
C GLU A 240 12.28 -2.21 -17.01
N HIS A 241 12.86 -3.27 -16.44
CA HIS A 241 13.47 -4.37 -17.21
C HIS A 241 13.14 -5.76 -16.68
N SER A 242 12.36 -5.87 -15.61
CA SER A 242 12.08 -7.13 -14.92
C SER A 242 10.74 -7.08 -14.22
N GLY A 243 10.26 -8.23 -13.74
CA GLY A 243 9.23 -8.32 -12.72
C GLY A 243 9.82 -8.48 -11.33
N VAL A 244 8.98 -8.26 -10.32
CA VAL A 244 9.26 -8.63 -8.93
C VAL A 244 8.03 -9.32 -8.34
N VAL A 245 8.26 -10.38 -7.56
CA VAL A 245 7.20 -11.12 -6.85
C VAL A 245 7.62 -11.27 -5.40
N GLY A 246 6.81 -10.79 -4.46
CA GLY A 246 6.95 -11.10 -3.04
C GLY A 246 6.01 -12.24 -2.65
N ALA A 247 6.50 -13.25 -1.97
CA ALA A 247 5.74 -14.36 -1.43
C ALA A 247 5.71 -14.27 0.11
N PHE A 248 4.53 -14.37 0.71
CA PHE A 248 4.33 -14.13 2.14
C PHE A 248 3.46 -15.23 2.76
N ASN A 249 3.88 -15.76 3.90
CA ASN A 249 2.98 -16.51 4.78
C ASN A 249 2.21 -15.51 5.66
N CYS A 250 0.92 -15.32 5.39
CA CYS A 250 0.06 -14.40 6.12
C CYS A 250 -0.85 -15.11 7.16
N GLN A 251 -0.69 -16.42 7.35
CA GLN A 251 -1.61 -17.23 8.12
C GLN A 251 -1.62 -16.86 9.62
N GLY A 252 -2.75 -17.13 10.29
CA GLY A 252 -2.87 -17.20 11.74
C GLY A 252 -3.55 -16.01 12.42
N ALA A 253 -3.80 -14.92 11.68
CA ALA A 253 -4.53 -13.77 12.18
C ALA A 253 -5.57 -13.26 11.19
N GLY A 254 -6.66 -12.67 11.70
CA GLY A 254 -7.69 -12.08 10.86
C GLY A 254 -8.67 -11.17 11.61
N TRP A 255 -9.37 -10.31 10.86
CA TRP A 255 -10.52 -9.55 11.36
C TRP A 255 -11.65 -10.46 11.88
N CYS A 256 -11.95 -10.38 13.17
CA CYS A 256 -13.08 -11.09 13.76
C CYS A 256 -14.34 -10.24 13.70
N ARG A 257 -15.33 -10.67 12.90
CA ARG A 257 -16.62 -9.94 12.73
C ARG A 257 -17.47 -9.87 14.00
N VAL A 258 -17.29 -10.83 14.92
CA VAL A 258 -18.03 -10.87 16.20
C VAL A 258 -17.40 -9.91 17.20
N ALA A 259 -16.09 -10.03 17.40
CA ALA A 259 -15.36 -9.18 18.34
C ALA A 259 -15.03 -7.78 17.79
N LYS A 260 -15.21 -7.55 16.48
CA LYS A 260 -14.89 -6.32 15.75
C LYS A 260 -13.47 -5.83 16.00
N LYS A 261 -12.51 -6.74 15.91
CA LYS A 261 -11.07 -6.47 16.05
C LYS A 261 -10.24 -7.52 15.33
N ASN A 262 -8.98 -7.19 15.08
CA ASN A 262 -7.98 -8.16 14.66
C ASN A 262 -7.75 -9.17 15.79
N LEU A 263 -7.70 -10.45 15.44
CA LEU A 263 -7.44 -11.55 16.37
C LEU A 263 -6.43 -12.52 15.77
N ILE A 264 -5.52 -12.99 16.60
CA ILE A 264 -4.76 -14.21 16.33
C ILE A 264 -5.68 -15.39 16.62
N HIS A 265 -6.04 -16.15 15.60
CA HIS A 265 -6.84 -17.37 15.72
C HIS A 265 -5.97 -18.63 15.73
N ASP A 266 -4.72 -18.53 15.29
CA ASP A 266 -3.71 -19.58 15.39
C ASP A 266 -2.36 -18.94 15.78
N GLN A 267 -1.84 -19.33 16.95
CA GLN A 267 -0.59 -18.79 17.48
C GLN A 267 0.66 -19.33 16.76
N GLN A 268 0.55 -20.50 16.14
CA GLN A 268 1.64 -21.19 15.48
C GLN A 268 1.14 -21.78 14.16
N PRO A 269 0.73 -20.92 13.22
CA PRO A 269 0.21 -21.39 11.95
C PRO A 269 1.29 -22.16 11.19
N GLY A 270 0.84 -23.21 10.51
CA GLY A 270 1.72 -24.14 9.82
C GLY A 270 2.53 -23.49 8.68
N THR A 271 3.49 -24.27 8.21
CA THR A 271 4.22 -23.98 6.97
C THR A 271 3.26 -24.07 5.78
N VAL A 272 3.28 -23.07 4.91
CA VAL A 272 2.56 -23.08 3.64
C VAL A 272 3.52 -23.30 2.48
N SER A 273 3.03 -23.85 1.38
CA SER A 273 3.81 -24.05 0.16
C SER A 273 3.03 -23.58 -1.06
N GLY A 274 3.76 -22.97 -1.99
CA GLY A 274 3.23 -22.47 -3.26
C GLY A 274 4.25 -22.64 -4.37
N VAL A 275 3.97 -22.00 -5.51
CA VAL A 275 4.89 -21.98 -6.65
C VAL A 275 4.99 -20.58 -7.24
N ILE A 276 6.18 -20.24 -7.71
CA ILE A 276 6.47 -19.06 -8.51
C ILE A 276 6.56 -19.45 -9.99
N ARG A 277 5.98 -18.63 -10.85
CA ARG A 277 5.98 -18.78 -12.31
C ARG A 277 6.31 -17.44 -12.97
N ALA A 278 6.84 -17.47 -14.19
CA ALA A 278 6.98 -16.26 -15.00
C ALA A 278 5.64 -15.50 -15.19
N GLN A 279 4.53 -16.24 -15.25
CA GLN A 279 3.16 -15.71 -15.40
C GLN A 279 2.61 -15.04 -14.14
N ASP A 280 3.27 -15.19 -12.98
CA ASP A 280 2.87 -14.45 -11.78
C ASP A 280 3.08 -12.94 -11.96
N VAL A 281 3.91 -12.52 -12.93
CA VAL A 281 4.08 -11.13 -13.35
C VAL A 281 3.25 -10.88 -14.62
N GLU A 282 2.01 -10.44 -14.46
CA GLU A 282 1.00 -10.32 -15.55
C GLU A 282 1.48 -9.48 -16.76
N HIS A 283 2.34 -8.50 -16.51
CA HIS A 283 2.82 -7.56 -17.54
C HIS A 283 4.29 -7.75 -17.93
N LEU A 284 4.88 -8.90 -17.61
CA LEU A 284 6.30 -9.16 -17.88
C LEU A 284 6.66 -9.04 -19.37
N ALA A 285 5.75 -9.43 -20.26
CA ALA A 285 5.95 -9.31 -21.71
C ALA A 285 6.15 -7.86 -22.18
N ARG A 286 5.66 -6.85 -21.44
CA ARG A 286 5.82 -5.43 -21.80
C ARG A 286 7.25 -4.92 -21.64
N VAL A 287 8.06 -5.59 -20.82
CA VAL A 287 9.47 -5.23 -20.55
C VAL A 287 10.45 -6.25 -21.13
N ALA A 288 9.92 -7.30 -21.78
CA ALA A 288 10.69 -8.30 -22.48
C ALA A 288 11.06 -7.83 -23.89
N ASP A 289 12.12 -8.39 -24.45
CA ASP A 289 12.53 -8.13 -25.83
C ASP A 289 11.54 -8.76 -26.84
N HIS A 290 11.50 -8.21 -28.05
CA HIS A 290 10.66 -8.74 -29.13
C HIS A 290 11.00 -10.22 -29.40
N GLY A 291 9.98 -11.07 -29.47
CA GLY A 291 10.14 -12.51 -29.68
C GLY A 291 10.47 -13.30 -28.40
N TRP A 292 10.33 -12.71 -27.21
CA TRP A 292 10.46 -13.43 -25.94
C TRP A 292 9.55 -14.66 -25.91
N ASN A 293 10.14 -15.81 -25.62
CA ASN A 293 9.46 -17.11 -25.67
C ASN A 293 8.77 -17.49 -24.35
N GLY A 294 9.00 -16.74 -23.27
CA GLY A 294 8.45 -16.99 -21.94
C GLY A 294 9.47 -17.47 -20.90
N ASP A 295 10.72 -17.73 -21.29
CA ASP A 295 11.78 -18.16 -20.38
C ASP A 295 12.28 -17.00 -19.52
N VAL A 296 12.55 -17.27 -18.25
CA VAL A 296 13.04 -16.26 -17.31
C VAL A 296 14.23 -16.78 -16.53
N VAL A 297 14.98 -15.84 -15.96
CA VAL A 297 15.85 -16.11 -14.82
C VAL A 297 15.19 -15.52 -13.59
N VAL A 298 15.08 -16.31 -12.55
CA VAL A 298 14.54 -15.89 -11.25
C VAL A 298 15.69 -15.81 -10.25
N TYR A 299 15.78 -14.70 -9.52
CA TYR A 299 16.67 -14.57 -8.37
C TYR A 299 15.86 -14.49 -7.09
N SER A 300 16.12 -15.40 -6.14
CA SER A 300 15.57 -15.41 -4.79
C SER A 300 16.47 -14.55 -3.89
N HIS A 301 15.90 -13.53 -3.24
CA HIS A 301 16.68 -12.55 -2.47
C HIS A 301 17.04 -13.06 -1.08
N VAL A 302 16.15 -13.82 -0.42
CA VAL A 302 16.42 -14.44 0.88
C VAL A 302 17.25 -15.70 0.71
N GLY A 303 16.92 -16.54 -0.27
CA GLY A 303 17.69 -17.76 -0.58
C GLY A 303 19.06 -17.49 -1.24
N GLY A 304 19.22 -16.38 -1.97
CA GLY A 304 20.48 -16.02 -2.63
C GLY A 304 20.78 -16.85 -3.88
N GLU A 305 19.75 -17.45 -4.49
CA GLU A 305 19.89 -18.39 -5.60
C GLU A 305 19.36 -17.83 -6.92
N VAL A 306 20.02 -18.20 -8.02
CA VAL A 306 19.61 -17.86 -9.39
C VAL A 306 19.16 -19.13 -10.10
N VAL A 307 17.93 -19.13 -10.61
CA VAL A 307 17.32 -20.28 -11.29
C VAL A 307 16.88 -19.89 -12.69
N TYR A 308 17.31 -20.66 -13.70
CA TYR A 308 16.70 -20.62 -15.02
C TYR A 308 15.33 -21.31 -14.97
N LEU A 309 14.27 -20.60 -15.34
CA LEU A 309 12.91 -21.11 -15.31
C LEU A 309 12.34 -21.07 -16.74
N PRO A 310 12.23 -22.23 -17.41
CA PRO A 310 11.57 -22.32 -18.70
C PRO A 310 10.13 -21.81 -18.65
N LYS A 311 9.58 -21.44 -19.80
CA LYS A 311 8.16 -21.11 -19.93
C LYS A 311 7.29 -22.19 -19.26
N ASN A 312 6.32 -21.76 -18.45
CA ASN A 312 5.37 -22.60 -17.69
C ASN A 312 6.00 -23.48 -16.60
N ALA A 313 7.32 -23.45 -16.40
CA ALA A 313 7.94 -24.18 -15.30
C ALA A 313 7.56 -23.56 -13.93
N LEU A 314 7.63 -24.39 -12.90
CA LEU A 314 7.24 -24.05 -11.54
C LEU A 314 8.49 -24.01 -10.66
N LEU A 315 8.67 -22.93 -9.92
CA LEU A 315 9.66 -22.84 -8.86
C LEU A 315 8.95 -22.99 -7.51
N PRO A 316 9.16 -24.10 -6.76
CA PRO A 316 8.56 -24.28 -5.45
C PRO A 316 9.00 -23.20 -4.45
N VAL A 317 8.09 -22.80 -3.55
CA VAL A 317 8.40 -21.94 -2.41
C VAL A 317 7.67 -22.47 -1.18
N THR A 318 8.36 -22.50 -0.05
CA THR A 318 7.84 -23.02 1.22
C THR A 318 8.21 -22.04 2.33
N LEU A 319 7.22 -21.58 3.08
CA LEU A 319 7.35 -20.49 4.06
C LEU A 319 6.74 -20.90 5.40
N ARG A 320 7.52 -20.83 6.48
CA ARG A 320 7.02 -20.95 7.86
C ARG A 320 6.19 -19.72 8.24
N SER A 321 5.52 -19.76 9.39
CA SER A 321 4.75 -18.62 9.90
C SER A 321 5.58 -17.33 9.84
N ARG A 322 4.98 -16.26 9.29
CA ARG A 322 5.58 -14.92 9.20
C ARG A 322 6.89 -14.85 8.39
N GLU A 323 7.20 -15.87 7.61
CA GLU A 323 8.28 -15.81 6.63
C GLU A 323 7.80 -15.20 5.31
N TYR A 324 8.78 -14.73 4.54
CA TYR A 324 8.59 -14.14 3.23
C TYR A 324 9.78 -14.50 2.33
N GLU A 325 9.61 -14.30 1.03
CA GLU A 325 10.68 -14.33 0.03
C GLU A 325 10.36 -13.26 -1.04
N VAL A 326 11.39 -12.69 -1.64
CA VAL A 326 11.27 -11.77 -2.78
C VAL A 326 12.01 -12.35 -3.96
N PHE A 327 11.37 -12.34 -5.13
CA PHE A 327 11.90 -12.84 -6.37
C PHE A 327 12.02 -11.73 -7.39
N THR A 328 13.20 -11.56 -8.00
CA THR A 328 13.34 -10.79 -9.24
C THR A 328 13.19 -11.73 -10.43
N VAL A 329 12.28 -11.41 -11.34
CA VAL A 329 11.96 -12.24 -12.51
C VAL A 329 12.40 -11.51 -13.77
N VAL A 330 13.47 -11.98 -14.42
CA VAL A 330 14.08 -11.32 -15.58
C VAL A 330 13.75 -12.09 -16.86
N PRO A 331 13.07 -11.49 -17.86
CA PRO A 331 12.83 -12.15 -19.13
C PRO A 331 14.15 -12.34 -19.88
N LEU A 332 14.36 -13.54 -20.43
CA LEU A 332 15.57 -13.86 -21.18
C LEU A 332 15.48 -13.47 -22.65
N LYS A 333 16.60 -12.97 -23.18
CA LYS A 333 16.78 -12.76 -24.60
C LYS A 333 17.59 -13.92 -25.18
N HIS A 334 17.02 -14.61 -26.15
CA HIS A 334 17.75 -15.59 -26.94
C HIS A 334 18.44 -14.89 -28.12
N LEU A 335 19.73 -15.13 -28.30
CA LEU A 335 20.51 -14.65 -29.43
C LEU A 335 20.39 -15.61 -30.62
N PRO A 336 20.59 -15.13 -31.86
CA PRO A 336 20.51 -15.95 -33.08
C PRO A 336 21.47 -17.16 -33.11
N ASN A 337 22.51 -17.15 -32.29
CA ASN A 337 23.51 -18.23 -32.17
C ASN A 337 23.17 -19.26 -31.09
N GLY A 338 21.97 -19.23 -30.51
CA GLY A 338 21.53 -20.14 -29.45
C GLY A 338 22.04 -19.78 -28.05
N ALA A 339 22.82 -18.70 -27.90
CA ALA A 339 23.20 -18.19 -26.58
C ALA A 339 22.08 -17.35 -25.97
N SER A 340 21.89 -17.41 -24.64
CA SER A 340 20.93 -16.56 -23.94
C SER A 340 21.65 -15.45 -23.18
N LEU A 341 21.20 -14.21 -23.37
CA LEU A 341 21.69 -13.04 -22.65
C LEU A 341 20.61 -12.54 -21.69
N ARG A 342 21.04 -12.21 -20.46
CA ARG A 342 20.26 -11.41 -19.53
C ARG A 342 20.46 -9.94 -19.85
N ARG A 343 19.39 -9.13 -19.83
CA ARG A 343 19.56 -7.68 -19.60
C ARG A 343 20.18 -7.51 -18.21
N SER A 344 21.11 -6.56 -18.06
CA SER A 344 21.79 -6.29 -16.79
C SER A 344 20.85 -5.66 -15.75
N ALA A 345 19.84 -6.39 -15.29
CA ALA A 345 18.98 -5.97 -14.19
C ALA A 345 19.71 -6.04 -12.83
N PHE A 346 20.76 -6.86 -12.74
CA PHE A 346 21.54 -7.06 -11.51
C PHE A 346 22.63 -6.00 -11.27
N SER A 347 22.94 -5.16 -12.26
CA SER A 347 24.01 -4.16 -12.16
C SER A 347 23.68 -2.99 -11.21
N ALA A 348 22.41 -2.82 -10.81
CA ALA A 348 22.00 -1.82 -9.84
C ALA A 348 21.87 -2.37 -8.40
N CYS A 349 21.92 -3.70 -8.21
CA CYS A 349 21.81 -4.35 -6.88
C CYS A 349 23.08 -5.12 -6.46
N SER A 350 24.17 -5.05 -7.23
CA SER A 350 25.43 -5.73 -6.91
C SER A 350 26.61 -4.77 -6.99
N THR A 351 26.71 -3.87 -6.02
CA THR A 351 28.03 -3.35 -5.63
C THR A 351 28.59 -4.29 -4.56
N PRO A 352 29.73 -4.95 -4.79
CA PRO A 352 30.37 -5.77 -3.77
C PRO A 352 30.99 -4.83 -2.74
N VAL A 353 30.43 -4.78 -1.52
CA VAL A 353 31.19 -4.25 -0.39
C VAL A 353 32.14 -5.34 0.05
N ALA A 354 33.40 -5.19 -0.39
CA ALA A 354 34.52 -5.88 0.17
C ALA A 354 34.70 -5.48 1.65
N ARG A 355 34.79 -6.51 2.51
CA ARG A 355 35.31 -6.53 3.91
C ARG A 355 34.58 -5.71 4.96
#